data_AF-A0A183GN14-F1
#
_entry.id   AF-A0A183GN14-F1
#
_cell.length_a   1.000
_cell.length_b   1.000
_cell.length_c   1.000
_cell.angle_alpha   90.00
_cell.angle_beta   90.00
_cell.angle_gamma   90.00
#
_symmetry.space_group_name_H-M   'P 1'
#
loop_
_entity.id
_entity.type
_entity.pdbx_description
1 polymer ?
#
loop_
_entity_poly.entity_id
_entity_poly.type
_entity_poly.pdbx_seq_one_letter_code
_entity_poly.pdbx_strand_id
1 'polypeptide(L)'
;MLWESDEEGASPVCAYRCAQPATAVAACGSNDAIIAVGLQDGSVLLLSKNGDHLDVRASLFAPAVPVDSAITRIRVNPVKRDELAVAGTDGKLRLLRLRYGDIS
;
A
#
# COMPACT_ATOMS: atom_id res chain seq x y z
N MET A 1 2.42 -9.41 -4.96
CA MET A 1 2.62 -10.75 -4.39
C MET A 1 3.42 -10.59 -3.11
N LEU A 2 2.97 -11.19 -2.02
CA LEU A 2 3.68 -11.24 -0.75
C LEU A 2 4.48 -12.54 -0.69
N TRP A 3 5.73 -12.43 -0.25
CA TRP A 3 6.62 -13.56 -0.04
C TRP A 3 7.00 -13.57 1.44
N GLU A 4 7.05 -14.76 2.01
CA GLU A 4 7.55 -14.99 3.36
C GLU A 4 8.84 -15.79 3.25
N SER A 5 9.80 -15.46 4.10
CA SER A 5 11.09 -16.14 4.13
C SER A 5 11.27 -16.80 5.48
N ASP A 6 11.64 -18.07 5.46
CA ASP A 6 12.01 -18.86 6.61
C ASP A 6 13.43 -19.44 6.43
N GLU A 7 13.81 -20.40 7.27
CA GLU A 7 15.11 -21.07 7.20
C GLU A 7 15.29 -21.94 5.95
N GLU A 8 14.19 -22.39 5.32
CA GLU A 8 14.20 -23.27 4.15
C GLU A 8 14.19 -22.48 2.83
N GLY A 9 13.73 -21.23 2.85
CA GLY A 9 13.83 -20.32 1.72
C GLY A 9 12.74 -19.24 1.71
N ALA A 10 12.54 -18.63 0.54
CA ALA A 10 11.45 -17.67 0.32
C ALA A 10 10.34 -18.31 -0.51
N SER A 11 9.11 -18.28 0.01
CA SER A 11 7.94 -18.83 -0.66
C SER A 11 6.85 -17.76 -0.84
N PRO A 12 6.10 -17.78 -1.96
CA PRO A 12 4.97 -16.88 -2.14
C PRO A 12 3.82 -17.33 -1.23
N VAL A 13 3.31 -16.41 -0.40
CA VAL A 13 2.23 -16.73 0.55
C VAL A 13 0.87 -16.27 0.07
N CYS A 14 0.78 -15.08 -0.53
CA CYS A 14 -0.49 -14.57 -1.04
C CYS A 14 -0.28 -13.51 -2.13
N ALA A 15 -1.32 -13.26 -2.92
CA ALA A 15 -1.30 -12.24 -3.96
C ALA A 15 -2.64 -11.52 -4.04
N TYR A 16 -2.56 -10.23 -4.36
CA TYR A 16 -3.72 -9.40 -4.66
C TYR A 16 -3.58 -8.84 -6.08
N ARG A 17 -4.65 -8.95 -6.87
CA ARG A 17 -4.70 -8.40 -8.23
C ARG A 17 -5.30 -7.00 -8.18
N CYS A 18 -4.46 -5.99 -8.37
CA CYS A 18 -4.91 -4.60 -8.43
C CYS A 18 -5.68 -4.34 -9.75
N ALA A 19 -6.65 -3.43 -9.70
CA ALA A 19 -7.41 -3.00 -10.89
C ALA A 19 -6.55 -2.23 -11.88
N GLN A 20 -5.53 -1.52 -11.37
CA GLN A 20 -4.51 -0.82 -12.14
C GLN A 20 -3.12 -1.38 -11.80
N PRO A 21 -2.10 -1.19 -12.66
CA PRO A 21 -0.74 -1.58 -12.34
C PRO A 21 -0.27 -0.98 -11.01
N ALA A 22 0.32 -1.81 -10.16
CA ALA A 22 0.97 -1.36 -8.93
C ALA A 22 2.36 -0.81 -9.26
N THR A 23 2.62 0.44 -8.86
CA THR A 23 3.84 1.20 -9.20
C THR A 23 4.69 1.53 -7.99
N ALA A 24 4.13 1.46 -6.78
CA ALA A 24 4.85 1.65 -5.53
C ALA A 24 4.24 0.79 -4.41
N VAL A 25 5.07 0.32 -3.46
CA VAL A 25 4.61 -0.42 -2.28
C VAL A 25 5.35 0.04 -1.03
N ALA A 26 4.69 -0.02 0.12
CA ALA A 26 5.32 0.14 1.43
C ALA A 26 4.56 -0.65 2.51
N ALA A 27 5.29 -1.30 3.42
CA ALA A 27 4.71 -1.90 4.62
C ALA A 27 4.66 -0.84 5.74
N CYS A 28 3.50 -0.66 6.35
CA CYS A 28 3.19 0.37 7.34
C CYS A 28 2.39 -0.19 8.53
N GLY A 29 2.28 0.62 9.58
CA GLY A 29 1.63 0.27 10.83
C GLY A 29 2.55 -0.45 11.82
N SER A 30 2.06 -0.61 13.05
CA SER A 30 2.69 -1.44 14.08
C SER A 30 2.59 -2.90 13.65
N ASN A 31 3.70 -3.66 13.67
CA ASN A 31 3.80 -5.04 13.19
C ASN A 31 3.51 -5.22 11.67
N ASP A 32 3.68 -4.18 10.85
CA ASP A 32 3.58 -4.24 9.39
C ASP A 32 2.24 -4.82 8.89
N ALA A 33 1.16 -4.60 9.65
CA ALA A 33 -0.17 -5.14 9.38
C ALA A 33 -0.82 -4.55 8.11
N ILE A 34 -0.35 -3.39 7.66
CA ILE A 34 -0.91 -2.69 6.49
C ILE A 34 0.15 -2.58 5.40
N ILE A 35 -0.27 -2.84 4.16
CA ILE A 35 0.52 -2.66 2.96
C ILE A 35 -0.14 -1.56 2.15
N ALA A 36 0.55 -0.42 2.02
CA ALA A 36 0.15 0.64 1.11
C ALA A 36 0.66 0.35 -0.30
N VAL A 37 -0.23 0.37 -1.28
CA VAL A 37 0.06 0.12 -2.69
C VAL A 37 -0.35 1.34 -3.51
N GLY A 38 0.62 1.97 -4.16
CA GLY A 38 0.39 3.05 -5.11
C GLY A 38 0.14 2.50 -6.51
N LEU A 39 -0.85 3.06 -7.22
CA LEU A 39 -1.27 2.59 -8.52
C LEU A 39 -0.97 3.59 -9.65
N GLN A 40 -1.02 3.11 -10.89
CA GLN A 40 -0.84 3.90 -12.12
C GLN A 40 -1.82 5.06 -12.25
N ASP A 41 -3.03 4.93 -11.70
CA ASP A 41 -4.07 5.97 -11.78
C ASP A 41 -3.96 7.04 -10.69
N GLY A 42 -2.93 6.97 -9.85
CA GLY A 42 -2.72 7.89 -8.73
C GLY A 42 -3.50 7.52 -7.47
N SER A 43 -4.27 6.43 -7.48
CA SER A 43 -4.89 5.89 -6.27
C SER A 43 -3.89 5.20 -5.35
N VAL A 44 -4.25 5.10 -4.07
CA VAL A 44 -3.53 4.33 -3.07
C VAL A 44 -4.48 3.32 -2.45
N LEU A 45 -4.14 2.04 -2.54
CA LEU A 45 -4.83 0.95 -1.86
C LEU A 45 -4.14 0.64 -0.54
N LEU A 46 -4.92 0.47 0.52
CA LEU A 46 -4.46 -0.08 1.80
C LEU A 46 -4.93 -1.52 1.90
N LEU A 47 -3.99 -2.45 2.01
CA LEU A 47 -4.26 -3.88 2.13
C LEU A 47 -3.83 -4.38 3.52
N SER A 48 -4.49 -5.41 4.04
CA SER A 48 -4.04 -6.14 5.23
C SER A 48 -3.97 -7.65 4.93
N LYS A 49 -2.96 -8.33 5.48
CA LYS A 49 -2.89 -9.80 5.45
C LYS A 49 -3.92 -10.37 6.44
N ASN A 50 -4.71 -11.33 5.99
CA ASN A 50 -5.67 -12.07 6.80
C ASN A 50 -5.53 -13.55 6.45
N GLY A 51 -4.77 -14.30 7.27
CA GLY A 51 -4.35 -15.66 6.90
C GLY A 51 -3.60 -15.66 5.57
N ASP A 52 -4.15 -16.38 4.59
CA ASP A 52 -3.54 -16.63 3.28
C ASP A 52 -4.03 -15.65 2.18
N HIS A 53 -4.78 -14.61 2.55
CA HIS A 53 -5.28 -13.61 1.60
C HIS A 53 -4.98 -12.18 2.03
N LEU A 54 -5.12 -11.26 1.06
CA LEU A 54 -4.97 -9.82 1.25
C LEU A 54 -6.33 -9.17 1.10
N ASP A 55 -6.80 -8.54 2.16
CA ASP A 55 -8.07 -7.80 2.19
C ASP A 55 -7.83 -6.32 1.90
N VAL A 56 -8.72 -5.71 1.11
CA VAL A 56 -8.72 -4.26 0.90
C VAL A 56 -9.38 -3.58 2.09
N ARG A 57 -8.63 -2.74 2.79
CA ARG A 57 -9.13 -1.91 3.89
C ARG A 57 -9.64 -0.57 3.41
N ALA A 58 -8.93 0.06 2.47
CA ALA A 58 -9.33 1.34 1.91
C ALA A 58 -8.79 1.54 0.50
N SER A 59 -9.49 2.38 -0.27
CA SER A 59 -9.00 2.98 -1.51
C SER A 59 -9.03 4.50 -1.36
N LEU A 60 -7.87 5.12 -1.51
CA LEU A 60 -7.65 6.54 -1.29
C LEU A 60 -7.29 7.22 -2.61
N PHE A 61 -7.72 8.47 -2.77
CA PHE A 61 -7.43 9.30 -3.94
C PHE A 61 -7.84 8.69 -5.28
N ALA A 62 -8.74 7.71 -5.27
CA ALA A 62 -9.29 7.11 -6.48
C ALA A 62 -9.92 8.21 -7.35
N PRO A 63 -9.46 8.40 -8.58
CA PRO A 63 -10.02 9.40 -9.47
C PRO A 63 -11.40 8.94 -9.96
N ALA A 64 -12.30 9.88 -10.26
CA ALA A 64 -13.64 9.56 -10.77
C ALA A 64 -13.60 8.89 -12.15
N VAL A 65 -12.52 9.11 -12.90
CA VAL A 65 -12.22 8.48 -14.19
C VAL A 65 -10.75 8.05 -14.17
N PRO A 66 -10.37 6.93 -14.82
CA PRO A 66 -8.96 6.54 -14.91
C PRO A 66 -8.12 7.64 -15.56
N VAL A 67 -7.03 8.01 -14.91
CA VAL A 67 -6.04 8.96 -15.41
C VAL A 67 -4.66 8.34 -15.39
N ASP A 68 -3.71 8.86 -16.15
CA ASP A 68 -2.31 8.43 -16.07
C ASP A 68 -1.55 9.33 -15.10
N SER A 69 -1.53 8.95 -13.82
CA SER A 69 -1.02 9.78 -12.72
C SER A 69 -0.29 8.92 -11.66
N ALA A 70 0.62 8.06 -12.12
CA ALA A 70 1.23 7.03 -11.30
C ALA A 70 1.77 7.54 -9.96
N ILE A 71 1.48 6.78 -8.89
CA ILE A 71 2.21 6.92 -7.63
C ILE A 71 3.62 6.38 -7.82
N THR A 72 4.62 7.23 -7.64
CA THR A 72 6.03 6.90 -7.89
C THR A 72 6.75 6.42 -6.64
N ARG A 73 6.29 6.85 -5.45
CA ARG A 73 6.93 6.46 -4.19
C ARG A 73 5.96 6.54 -3.01
N ILE A 74 6.08 5.57 -2.11
CA ILE A 74 5.48 5.60 -0.78
C ILE A 74 6.61 5.39 0.24
N ARG A 75 6.66 6.24 1.27
CA ARG A 75 7.65 6.17 2.34
C ARG A 75 6.95 6.27 3.69
N VAL A 76 7.23 5.32 4.57
CA VAL A 76 6.73 5.31 5.94
C VAL A 76 7.67 6.09 6.83
N ASN A 77 7.12 6.86 7.76
CA ASN A 77 7.89 7.52 8.79
C ASN A 77 8.48 6.45 9.74
N PRO A 78 9.83 6.38 9.89
CA PRO A 78 10.46 5.32 10.67
C PRO A 78 10.19 5.43 12.18
N VAL A 79 9.85 6.63 12.67
CA VAL A 79 9.53 6.88 14.08
C VAL A 79 8.05 6.68 14.36
N LYS A 80 7.20 7.14 13.43
CA LYS A 80 5.73 7.06 13.53
C LYS A 80 5.20 6.21 12.38
N ARG A 81 5.18 4.89 12.55
CA ARG A 81 4.85 3.94 11.47
C ARG A 81 3.40 4.05 10.94
N ASP A 82 2.56 4.85 11.59
CA ASP A 82 1.23 5.24 11.14
C ASP A 82 1.23 6.43 10.17
N GLU A 83 2.36 7.12 9.97
CA GLU A 83 2.50 8.22 9.03
C GLU A 83 3.25 7.79 7.76
N LEU A 84 2.76 8.22 6.60
CA LEU A 84 3.38 7.95 5.30
C LEU A 84 3.31 9.13 4.34
N ALA A 85 4.36 9.28 3.55
CA ALA A 85 4.47 10.24 2.47
C ALA A 85 4.27 9.54 1.12
N VAL A 86 3.43 10.12 0.27
CA VAL A 86 3.06 9.59 -1.05
C VAL A 86 3.38 10.64 -2.11
N ALA A 87 4.20 10.26 -3.08
CA ALA A 87 4.55 11.09 -4.23
C ALA A 87 4.03 10.46 -5.53
N GLY A 88 3.51 11.28 -6.43
CA GLY A 88 3.04 10.86 -7.75
C GLY A 88 3.61 11.72 -8.88
N THR A 89 3.28 11.37 -10.12
CA THR A 89 3.64 12.15 -11.32
C THR A 89 2.84 13.45 -11.47
N ASP A 90 1.79 13.64 -10.67
CA ASP A 90 0.96 14.85 -10.64
C ASP A 90 1.63 16.06 -9.97
N GLY A 91 2.89 15.94 -9.57
CA GLY A 91 3.66 16.98 -8.91
C GLY A 91 3.23 17.24 -7.46
N LYS A 92 2.38 16.39 -6.86
CA LYS A 92 1.91 16.56 -5.48
C LYS A 92 2.62 15.60 -4.53
N LEU A 93 2.96 16.12 -3.35
CA LEU A 93 3.35 15.34 -2.19
C LEU A 93 2.19 15.30 -1.20
N ARG A 94 1.76 14.09 -0.82
CA ARG A 94 0.65 13.87 0.12
C ARG A 94 1.19 13.24 1.39
N LEU A 95 0.70 13.71 2.54
CA LEU A 95 0.96 13.09 3.84
C LEU A 95 -0.31 12.41 4.32
N LEU A 96 -0.18 11.15 4.71
CA LEU A 96 -1.25 10.30 5.20
C LEU A 96 -0.92 9.87 6.63
N ARG A 97 -1.92 9.87 7.52
CA ARG A 97 -1.84 9.29 8.85
C ARG A 97 -2.94 8.24 8.99
N LEU A 98 -2.54 6.99 9.19
CA LEU A 98 -3.43 5.85 9.41
C LEU A 98 -4.07 5.97 10.79
N ARG A 99 -5.39 5.79 10.89
CA ARG A 99 -6.08 5.74 12.19
C ARG A 99 -6.44 4.31 12.53
N TYR A 100 -6.68 4.03 13.82
CA TYR A 100 -6.92 2.67 14.34
C TYR A 100 -8.05 1.91 13.62
N GLY A 101 -9.05 2.60 13.06
CA GLY A 101 -10.13 1.99 12.25
C GLY A 101 -9.74 1.57 10.83
N ASP A 102 -8.58 2.00 10.34
CA ASP A 102 -7.99 1.54 9.06
C ASP A 102 -7.14 0.27 9.26
N ILE A 103 -6.92 -0.14 10.52
CA ILE A 103 -5.98 -1.19 10.95
C ILE A 103 -6.71 -2.37 11.64
N SER A 104 -7.95 -2.19 12.10
CA SER A 104 -8.79 -3.22 12.72
C SER A 104 -9.59 -4.04 11.69
#